data_AF-L8HHR5-F1
#
_entry.id   AF-L8HHR5-F1
#
_cell.length_a   1.000
_cell.length_b   1.000
_cell.length_c   1.000
_cell.angle_alpha   90.00
_cell.angle_beta   90.00
_cell.angle_gamma   90.00
#
_symmetry.space_group_name_H-M   'P 1'
#
loop_
_entity.id
_entity.type
_entity.pdbx_description
1 polymer ?
#
loop_
_entity_poly.entity_id
_entity_poly.type
_entity_poly.pdbx_seq_one_letter_code
_entity_poly.pdbx_strand_id
1 'polypeptide(L)'
;MWLRGVNGLGVEATAGWRLREAVRVGVASKGGAWGGVVPVVGAPNAYAALLAERAGLPLLYLSGSTLSASSFGLPDLGLTTLDEVVEDARRITRVSKLPLLVDADTGFGGVLNVARTIQELERVGAAGVHIEDQETQHKRCGHRPNKRVVTTGEMVDRLQAAVAARRDRSFVIMARTDSVASEGLDAALKRAQAYIDAGADMLFPEALTHIDHYKAFTSAFPDTPVLANLTEFGRTPLFTLEELSQAKVALALFPVSAFRAAARATQHVYETVAKDGSQSAAIPLMQTREELYDVLGYDEYEKALDALYPPPATPAAQAPAAAAPAAVASLASSGGIGTEGQSVEEAKAKEEKNEEKEEEEEEGEVLLVEENGEKKEEKVVSETAAPNNEDEKKEKKKEDEESEDEDEDDDTGVVITADSAAAIEEELASGKEIKLKD
;
A
#
# COMPACT_ATOMS: atom_id res chain seq x y z
N MET A 1 -12.67 -16.55 16.98
CA MET A 1 -13.22 -17.83 17.48
C MET A 1 -13.63 -18.80 16.36
N TRP A 2 -13.95 -18.33 15.14
CA TRP A 2 -14.47 -19.16 14.04
C TRP A 2 -13.50 -20.17 13.38
N LEU A 3 -12.19 -19.93 13.40
CA LEU A 3 -11.21 -20.84 12.78
C LEU A 3 -10.45 -21.75 13.76
N ARG A 4 -10.76 -21.69 15.07
CA ARG A 4 -10.06 -22.51 16.10
C ARG A 4 -10.56 -23.96 16.19
N GLY A 5 -11.62 -24.33 15.46
CA GLY A 5 -12.31 -25.62 15.61
C GLY A 5 -12.01 -26.70 14.55
N VAL A 6 -11.21 -26.42 13.52
CA VAL A 6 -11.12 -27.31 12.34
C VAL A 6 -10.05 -28.41 12.45
N ASN A 7 -9.29 -28.46 13.54
CA ASN A 7 -8.25 -29.49 13.74
C ASN A 7 -8.78 -30.91 14.00
N GLY A 8 -10.10 -31.14 13.95
CA GLY A 8 -10.74 -32.42 14.24
C GLY A 8 -10.71 -33.47 13.12
N LEU A 9 -10.21 -33.16 11.92
CA LEU A 9 -10.26 -34.04 10.74
C LEU A 9 -8.90 -34.64 10.31
N GLY A 10 -7.82 -34.42 11.06
CA GLY A 10 -6.53 -35.08 10.79
C GLY A 10 -5.83 -34.69 9.48
N VAL A 11 -6.34 -33.69 8.76
CA VAL A 11 -5.65 -33.01 7.65
C VAL A 11 -5.37 -31.59 8.12
N GLU A 12 -4.10 -31.20 8.21
CA GLU A 12 -3.74 -29.82 8.51
C GLU A 12 -4.26 -28.93 7.37
N ALA A 13 -5.24 -28.08 7.67
CA ALA A 13 -5.89 -27.24 6.67
C ALA A 13 -4.88 -26.24 6.09
N THR A 14 -4.53 -26.39 4.81
CA THR A 14 -3.58 -25.51 4.13
C THR A 14 -4.10 -24.08 4.04
N ALA A 15 -3.24 -23.12 3.70
CA ALA A 15 -3.64 -21.72 3.54
C ALA A 15 -4.72 -21.55 2.46
N GLY A 16 -4.56 -22.23 1.31
CA GLY A 16 -5.54 -22.20 0.23
C GLY A 16 -6.91 -22.75 0.63
N TRP A 17 -6.94 -23.88 1.35
CA TRP A 17 -8.20 -24.44 1.87
C TRP A 17 -8.91 -23.45 2.78
N ARG A 18 -8.18 -22.80 3.69
CA ARG A 18 -8.75 -21.82 4.63
C ARG A 18 -9.30 -20.58 3.93
N LEU A 19 -8.68 -20.12 2.84
CA LEU A 19 -9.21 -19.05 2.00
C LEU A 19 -10.53 -19.46 1.36
N ARG A 20 -10.57 -20.64 0.70
CA ARG A 20 -11.78 -21.15 0.05
C ARG A 20 -12.91 -21.34 1.05
N GLU A 21 -12.59 -21.86 2.24
CA GLU A 21 -13.56 -22.06 3.29
C GLU A 21 -14.10 -20.74 3.84
N ALA A 22 -13.24 -19.72 4.02
CA ALA A 22 -13.68 -18.38 4.40
C ALA A 22 -14.68 -17.80 3.39
N VAL A 23 -14.41 -17.95 2.07
CA VAL A 23 -15.32 -17.52 1.01
C VAL A 23 -16.63 -18.32 1.04
N ARG A 24 -16.55 -19.65 1.10
CA ARG A 24 -17.73 -20.54 1.12
C ARG A 24 -18.66 -20.24 2.30
N VAL A 25 -18.09 -20.14 3.51
CA VAL A 25 -18.83 -19.86 4.74
C VAL A 25 -19.36 -18.43 4.75
N GLY A 26 -18.54 -17.48 4.32
CA GLY A 26 -18.90 -16.07 4.27
C GLY A 26 -20.09 -15.80 3.37
N VAL A 27 -20.07 -16.33 2.14
CA VAL A 27 -21.17 -16.18 1.16
C VAL A 27 -22.44 -16.87 1.62
N ALA A 28 -22.34 -18.00 2.33
CA ALA A 28 -23.50 -18.71 2.88
C ALA A 28 -24.15 -17.98 4.08
N SER A 29 -23.41 -17.11 4.77
CA SER A 29 -23.86 -16.43 5.99
C SER A 29 -24.82 -15.27 5.67
N LYS A 30 -26.12 -15.57 5.57
CA LYS A 30 -27.18 -14.56 5.52
C LYS A 30 -27.39 -13.95 6.92
N GLY A 31 -26.82 -12.76 7.17
CA GLY A 31 -27.07 -11.98 8.40
C GLY A 31 -25.94 -11.93 9.46
N GLY A 32 -24.68 -12.00 9.04
CA GLY A 32 -23.50 -11.78 9.92
C GLY A 32 -22.89 -10.37 9.75
N ALA A 33 -21.79 -10.10 10.47
CA ALA A 33 -21.08 -8.81 10.45
C ALA A 33 -20.67 -8.30 9.06
N TRP A 34 -20.62 -9.19 8.05
CA TRP A 34 -20.21 -8.88 6.69
C TRP A 34 -21.29 -9.14 5.62
N GLY A 35 -22.51 -9.49 6.04
CA GLY A 35 -23.69 -9.53 5.16
C GLY A 35 -23.63 -10.47 3.95
N GLY A 36 -22.77 -11.50 3.95
CA GLY A 36 -22.60 -12.41 2.80
C GLY A 36 -21.42 -12.09 1.88
N VAL A 37 -20.62 -11.08 2.21
CA VAL A 37 -19.41 -10.70 1.45
C VAL A 37 -18.20 -10.79 2.37
N VAL A 38 -17.12 -11.43 1.92
CA VAL A 38 -15.93 -11.62 2.75
C VAL A 38 -14.98 -10.42 2.60
N PRO A 39 -14.70 -9.67 3.68
CA PRO A 39 -13.72 -8.59 3.59
C PRO A 39 -12.30 -9.17 3.48
N VAL A 40 -11.53 -8.62 2.55
CA VAL A 40 -10.11 -8.90 2.35
C VAL A 40 -9.37 -7.59 2.57
N VAL A 41 -8.47 -7.53 3.54
CA VAL A 41 -7.83 -6.26 3.90
C VAL A 41 -6.34 -6.23 3.56
N GLY A 42 -5.88 -5.10 3.03
CA GLY A 42 -4.47 -4.84 2.77
C GLY A 42 -3.66 -4.82 4.06
N ALA A 43 -2.61 -5.65 4.12
CA ALA A 43 -1.63 -5.64 5.19
C ALA A 43 -0.26 -5.22 4.62
N PRO A 44 0.19 -3.96 4.83
CA PRO A 44 1.49 -3.50 4.31
C PRO A 44 2.69 -4.24 4.89
N ASN A 45 2.54 -4.87 6.06
CA ASN A 45 3.62 -5.58 6.73
C ASN A 45 3.06 -6.59 7.75
N ALA A 46 3.98 -7.35 8.35
CA ALA A 46 3.67 -8.38 9.35
C ALA A 46 2.91 -7.84 10.57
N TYR A 47 3.19 -6.62 11.02
CA TYR A 47 2.51 -6.04 12.18
C TYR A 47 1.05 -5.68 11.86
N ALA A 48 0.81 -5.07 10.70
CA ALA A 48 -0.55 -4.79 10.22
C ALA A 48 -1.38 -6.07 10.05
N ALA A 49 -0.77 -7.19 9.67
CA ALA A 49 -1.42 -8.48 9.61
C ALA A 49 -1.92 -8.97 10.98
N LEU A 50 -1.12 -8.79 12.05
CA LEU A 50 -1.52 -9.11 13.42
C LEU A 50 -2.68 -8.22 13.90
N LEU A 51 -2.66 -6.92 13.55
CA LEU A 51 -3.75 -6.00 13.85
C LEU A 51 -5.05 -6.43 13.15
N ALA A 52 -4.97 -6.81 11.87
CA ALA A 52 -6.13 -7.31 11.12
C ALA A 52 -6.68 -8.62 11.71
N GLU A 53 -5.81 -9.55 12.13
CA GLU A 53 -6.20 -10.78 12.82
C GLU A 53 -6.92 -10.50 14.15
N ARG A 54 -6.41 -9.56 14.94
CA ARG A 54 -7.02 -9.12 16.20
C ARG A 54 -8.36 -8.42 16.00
N ALA A 55 -8.51 -7.68 14.90
CA ALA A 55 -9.79 -7.09 14.49
C ALA A 55 -10.82 -8.15 14.05
N GLY A 56 -10.45 -9.42 13.97
CA GLY A 56 -11.34 -10.52 13.60
C GLY A 56 -11.63 -10.61 12.11
N LEU A 57 -10.77 -10.01 11.26
CA LEU A 57 -10.91 -10.07 9.82
C LEU A 57 -10.55 -11.47 9.28
N PRO A 58 -11.20 -11.93 8.21
CA PRO A 58 -11.07 -13.32 7.77
C PRO A 58 -9.90 -13.54 6.81
N LEU A 59 -9.50 -12.52 6.03
CA LEU A 59 -8.52 -12.63 4.95
C LEU A 59 -7.62 -11.39 4.87
N LEU A 60 -6.36 -11.63 4.50
CA LEU A 60 -5.36 -10.60 4.24
C LEU A 60 -5.09 -10.47 2.74
N TYR A 61 -4.59 -9.30 2.35
CA TYR A 61 -4.11 -9.00 1.02
C TYR A 61 -2.73 -8.35 1.05
N LEU A 62 -1.83 -8.81 0.20
CA LEU A 62 -0.57 -8.12 -0.11
C LEU A 62 -0.71 -7.40 -1.45
N SER A 63 -0.86 -6.08 -1.38
CA SER A 63 -1.01 -5.21 -2.54
C SER A 63 0.35 -4.90 -3.17
N GLY A 64 0.48 -5.04 -4.51
CA GLY A 64 1.69 -4.63 -5.23
C GLY A 64 1.96 -3.13 -5.09
N SER A 65 0.92 -2.32 -5.14
CA SER A 65 0.99 -0.86 -4.93
C SER A 65 1.47 -0.49 -3.52
N THR A 66 0.89 -1.13 -2.49
CA THR A 66 1.31 -0.88 -1.11
C THR A 66 2.75 -1.33 -0.89
N LEU A 67 3.13 -2.52 -1.35
CA LEU A 67 4.49 -3.03 -1.23
C LEU A 67 5.50 -2.09 -1.90
N SER A 68 5.24 -1.67 -3.15
CA SER A 68 6.11 -0.73 -3.88
C SER A 68 6.33 0.56 -3.08
N ALA A 69 5.25 1.14 -2.56
CA ALA A 69 5.31 2.40 -1.84
C ALA A 69 5.90 2.27 -0.43
N SER A 70 5.45 1.29 0.37
CA SER A 70 5.81 1.16 1.77
C SER A 70 7.17 0.52 1.99
N SER A 71 7.52 -0.48 1.18
CA SER A 71 8.74 -1.26 1.36
C SER A 71 9.91 -0.66 0.57
N PHE A 72 9.63 0.05 -0.53
CA PHE A 72 10.67 0.55 -1.43
C PHE A 72 10.60 2.05 -1.76
N GLY A 73 9.51 2.75 -1.41
CA GLY A 73 9.31 4.15 -1.80
C GLY A 73 9.17 4.33 -3.32
N LEU A 74 8.76 3.28 -4.04
CA LEU A 74 8.66 3.25 -5.49
C LEU A 74 7.21 3.41 -5.97
N PRO A 75 7.00 4.00 -7.16
CA PRO A 75 5.69 4.02 -7.79
C PRO A 75 5.31 2.62 -8.29
N ASP A 76 4.00 2.35 -8.32
CA ASP A 76 3.42 1.10 -8.82
C ASP A 76 3.40 1.04 -10.36
N LEU A 77 4.59 0.85 -10.94
CA LEU A 77 4.85 0.82 -12.38
C LEU A 77 5.60 -0.46 -12.81
N GLY A 78 5.43 -1.55 -12.05
CA GLY A 78 6.07 -2.84 -12.34
C GLY A 78 7.58 -2.85 -12.11
N LEU A 79 8.07 -2.01 -11.18
CA LEU A 79 9.49 -1.93 -10.82
C LEU A 79 9.91 -2.99 -9.80
N THR A 80 8.95 -3.55 -9.06
CA THR A 80 9.21 -4.56 -8.05
C THR A 80 9.44 -5.94 -8.70
N THR A 81 10.18 -6.77 -7.99
CA THR A 81 10.56 -8.11 -8.42
C THR A 81 9.85 -9.19 -7.61
N LEU A 82 9.83 -10.41 -8.14
CA LEU A 82 9.25 -11.57 -7.44
C LEU A 82 9.86 -11.76 -6.04
N ASP A 83 11.18 -11.63 -5.90
CA ASP A 83 11.87 -11.91 -4.63
C ASP A 83 11.44 -10.92 -3.53
N GLU A 84 11.14 -9.67 -3.90
CA GLU A 84 10.64 -8.64 -2.99
C GLU A 84 9.21 -8.96 -2.52
N VAL A 85 8.34 -9.39 -3.44
CA VAL A 85 6.97 -9.81 -3.10
C VAL A 85 6.97 -11.06 -2.23
N VAL A 86 7.83 -12.03 -2.54
CA VAL A 86 8.00 -13.26 -1.76
C VAL A 86 8.50 -12.97 -0.35
N GLU A 87 9.42 -12.04 -0.18
CA GLU A 87 9.96 -11.69 1.14
C GLU A 87 8.89 -11.05 2.05
N ASP A 88 8.08 -10.12 1.54
CA ASP A 88 7.01 -9.52 2.33
C ASP A 88 5.86 -10.51 2.60
N ALA A 89 5.51 -11.36 1.63
CA ALA A 89 4.58 -12.46 1.85
C ALA A 89 5.07 -13.39 2.97
N ARG A 90 6.35 -13.80 2.95
CA ARG A 90 6.98 -14.63 3.98
C ARG A 90 6.96 -13.98 5.36
N ARG A 91 7.18 -12.67 5.45
CA ARG A 91 7.13 -11.95 6.73
C ARG A 91 5.73 -11.97 7.33
N ILE A 92 4.70 -11.77 6.49
CA ILE A 92 3.29 -11.77 6.90
C ILE A 92 2.83 -13.17 7.33
N THR A 93 3.01 -14.16 6.47
CA THR A 93 2.52 -15.54 6.69
C THR A 93 3.21 -16.23 7.87
N ARG A 94 4.43 -15.81 8.23
CA ARG A 94 5.14 -16.35 9.40
C ARG A 94 4.48 -15.97 10.73
N VAL A 95 3.84 -14.79 10.81
CA VAL A 95 3.31 -14.28 12.07
C VAL A 95 1.79 -14.35 12.16
N SER A 96 1.07 -14.22 11.03
CA SER A 96 -0.39 -14.29 11.02
C SER A 96 -0.87 -15.65 10.55
N LYS A 97 -1.95 -16.11 11.18
CA LYS A 97 -2.66 -17.32 10.75
C LYS A 97 -3.72 -17.00 9.72
N LEU A 98 -3.97 -15.76 9.33
CA LEU A 98 -4.96 -15.47 8.31
C LEU A 98 -4.46 -15.88 6.90
N PRO A 99 -5.33 -16.40 6.03
CA PRO A 99 -4.97 -16.65 4.64
C PRO A 99 -4.62 -15.34 3.92
N LEU A 100 -3.50 -15.34 3.19
CA LEU A 100 -2.98 -14.20 2.44
C LEU A 100 -3.23 -14.38 0.94
N LEU A 101 -3.99 -13.46 0.33
CA LEU A 101 -4.09 -13.29 -1.12
C LEU A 101 -3.00 -12.31 -1.58
N VAL A 102 -2.22 -12.66 -2.60
CA VAL A 102 -1.09 -11.85 -3.07
C VAL A 102 -1.35 -11.30 -4.48
N ASP A 103 -1.03 -10.04 -4.68
CA ASP A 103 -0.91 -9.43 -6.00
C ASP A 103 0.36 -9.92 -6.71
N ALA A 104 0.20 -10.70 -7.77
CA ALA A 104 1.32 -11.24 -8.54
C ALA A 104 1.53 -10.51 -9.88
N ASP A 105 0.93 -9.32 -10.06
CA ASP A 105 0.96 -8.54 -11.30
C ASP A 105 0.68 -9.46 -12.52
N THR A 106 1.58 -9.47 -13.50
CA THR A 106 1.51 -10.31 -14.70
C THR A 106 2.28 -11.64 -14.57
N GLY A 107 2.80 -11.94 -13.37
CA GLY A 107 3.58 -13.14 -13.06
C GLY A 107 5.10 -12.99 -13.18
N PHE A 108 5.60 -11.75 -13.21
CA PHE A 108 7.03 -11.39 -13.20
C PHE A 108 7.88 -12.00 -14.34
N GLY A 109 7.29 -12.08 -15.55
CA GLY A 109 7.97 -12.51 -16.77
C GLY A 109 7.05 -13.33 -17.69
N GLY A 110 7.63 -14.28 -18.44
CA GLY A 110 6.86 -15.18 -19.30
C GLY A 110 6.22 -16.36 -18.53
N VAL A 111 5.63 -17.32 -19.25
CA VAL A 111 4.94 -18.48 -18.64
C VAL A 111 5.78 -19.30 -17.67
N LEU A 112 7.11 -19.43 -17.91
CA LEU A 112 8.01 -20.11 -16.98
C LEU A 112 8.23 -19.30 -15.69
N ASN A 113 8.23 -17.96 -15.79
CA ASN A 113 8.28 -17.07 -14.63
C ASN A 113 6.98 -17.13 -13.85
N VAL A 114 5.83 -17.16 -14.51
CA VAL A 114 4.52 -17.38 -13.87
C VAL A 114 4.55 -18.66 -13.04
N ALA A 115 5.04 -19.76 -13.61
CA ALA A 115 5.15 -21.02 -12.90
C ALA A 115 6.06 -20.92 -11.66
N ARG A 116 7.22 -20.26 -11.77
CA ARG A 116 8.11 -20.00 -10.61
C ARG A 116 7.42 -19.13 -9.56
N THR A 117 6.72 -18.07 -9.97
CA THR A 117 5.98 -17.15 -9.11
C THR A 117 4.96 -17.90 -8.24
N ILE A 118 4.16 -18.78 -8.84
CA ILE A 118 3.21 -19.62 -8.08
C ILE A 118 3.93 -20.48 -7.05
N GLN A 119 4.99 -21.18 -7.46
CA GLN A 119 5.70 -22.09 -6.56
C GLN A 119 6.37 -21.36 -5.39
N GLU A 120 6.95 -20.18 -5.61
CA GLU A 120 7.60 -19.40 -4.56
C GLU A 120 6.59 -18.80 -3.58
N LEU A 121 5.49 -18.22 -4.06
CA LEU A 121 4.44 -17.66 -3.20
C LEU A 121 3.71 -18.73 -2.40
N GLU A 122 3.41 -19.88 -3.03
CA GLU A 122 2.86 -21.04 -2.33
C GLU A 122 3.84 -21.56 -1.26
N ARG A 123 5.14 -21.66 -1.58
CA ARG A 123 6.18 -22.13 -0.64
C ARG A 123 6.29 -21.27 0.61
N VAL A 124 6.09 -19.96 0.51
CA VAL A 124 6.12 -19.06 1.67
C VAL A 124 4.78 -18.95 2.39
N GLY A 125 3.78 -19.77 2.01
CA GLY A 125 2.52 -19.91 2.75
C GLY A 125 1.43 -18.93 2.33
N ALA A 126 1.53 -18.29 1.16
CA ALA A 126 0.38 -17.59 0.59
C ALA A 126 -0.78 -18.57 0.37
N ALA A 127 -2.01 -18.06 0.47
CA ALA A 127 -3.21 -18.86 0.25
C ALA A 127 -3.68 -18.84 -1.22
N GLY A 128 -3.27 -17.81 -1.94
CA GLY A 128 -3.55 -17.66 -3.36
C GLY A 128 -2.93 -16.40 -3.91
N VAL A 129 -3.06 -16.24 -5.22
CA VAL A 129 -2.65 -15.05 -5.96
C VAL A 129 -3.76 -14.57 -6.85
N HIS A 130 -3.68 -13.32 -7.30
CA HIS A 130 -4.27 -12.94 -8.57
C HIS A 130 -3.18 -12.58 -9.59
N ILE A 131 -3.43 -12.90 -10.86
CA ILE A 131 -2.60 -12.56 -12.02
C ILE A 131 -3.47 -11.77 -12.99
N GLU A 132 -2.91 -10.74 -13.61
CA GLU A 132 -3.64 -9.80 -14.47
C GLU A 132 -3.31 -9.90 -15.96
N ASP A 133 -4.25 -9.46 -16.79
CA ASP A 133 -4.16 -9.45 -18.25
C ASP A 133 -3.54 -8.17 -18.82
N GLN A 134 -2.88 -7.35 -18.00
CA GLN A 134 -2.13 -6.20 -18.50
C GLN A 134 -0.89 -6.62 -19.32
N GLU A 135 -0.50 -5.78 -20.26
CA GLU A 135 0.80 -5.86 -20.93
C GLU A 135 1.92 -5.58 -19.91
N THR A 136 2.84 -6.52 -19.71
CA THR A 136 3.91 -6.40 -18.71
C THR A 136 4.77 -5.14 -18.90
N GLN A 137 5.09 -4.78 -20.15
CA GLN A 137 5.90 -3.60 -20.48
C GLN A 137 5.18 -2.27 -20.24
N HIS A 138 3.85 -2.28 -20.13
CA HIS A 138 3.02 -1.09 -19.94
C HIS A 138 2.17 -1.18 -18.67
N LYS A 139 2.64 -1.95 -17.67
CA LYS A 139 1.90 -2.17 -16.42
C LYS A 139 1.59 -0.85 -15.72
N ARG A 140 0.34 -0.69 -15.34
CA ARG A 140 -0.15 0.48 -14.60
C ARG A 140 -1.04 0.02 -13.46
N CYS A 141 -1.09 0.83 -12.40
CA CYS A 141 -2.11 0.68 -11.36
C CYS A 141 -3.52 0.71 -11.97
N GLY A 142 -4.41 -0.22 -11.55
CA GLY A 142 -5.71 -0.47 -12.17
C GLY A 142 -6.70 0.70 -12.21
N HIS A 143 -6.51 1.74 -11.41
CA HIS A 143 -7.37 2.93 -11.43
C HIS A 143 -6.82 4.09 -12.28
N ARG A 144 -5.68 3.91 -12.97
CA ARG A 144 -5.11 4.90 -13.90
C ARG A 144 -5.64 4.73 -15.34
N PRO A 145 -5.66 5.81 -16.15
CA PRO A 145 -6.00 5.72 -17.59
C PRO A 145 -4.90 5.05 -18.43
N ASN A 146 -5.26 4.68 -19.67
CA ASN A 146 -4.37 4.15 -20.71
C ASN A 146 -3.71 2.80 -20.37
N LYS A 147 -4.45 1.92 -19.70
CA LYS A 147 -4.05 0.52 -19.49
C LYS A 147 -4.15 -0.23 -20.82
N ARG A 148 -3.21 -1.13 -21.05
CA ARG A 148 -3.23 -2.03 -22.20
C ARG A 148 -3.31 -3.46 -21.69
N VAL A 149 -4.14 -4.25 -22.35
CA VAL A 149 -4.34 -5.66 -22.01
C VAL A 149 -3.83 -6.53 -23.15
N VAL A 150 -3.25 -7.68 -22.79
CA VAL A 150 -2.78 -8.66 -23.75
C VAL A 150 -3.95 -9.35 -24.44
N THR A 151 -3.65 -10.14 -25.48
CA THR A 151 -4.66 -10.99 -26.11
C THR A 151 -5.23 -11.99 -25.10
N THR A 152 -6.49 -12.40 -25.29
CA THR A 152 -7.10 -13.43 -24.44
C THR A 152 -6.27 -14.71 -24.39
N GLY A 153 -5.67 -15.12 -25.53
CA GLY A 153 -4.82 -16.30 -25.62
C GLY A 153 -3.58 -16.21 -24.72
N GLU A 154 -2.90 -15.06 -24.72
CA GLU A 154 -1.72 -14.87 -23.86
C GLU A 154 -2.07 -14.93 -22.37
N MET A 155 -3.19 -14.34 -21.96
CA MET A 155 -3.64 -14.44 -20.56
C MET A 155 -4.04 -15.88 -20.20
N VAL A 156 -4.67 -16.61 -21.14
CA VAL A 156 -4.97 -18.04 -20.97
C VAL A 156 -3.68 -18.84 -20.76
N ASP A 157 -2.63 -18.58 -21.53
CA ASP A 157 -1.33 -19.26 -21.37
C ASP A 157 -0.73 -19.00 -19.98
N ARG A 158 -0.81 -17.75 -19.48
CA ARG A 158 -0.38 -17.41 -18.11
C ARG A 158 -1.17 -18.19 -17.07
N LEU A 159 -2.49 -18.23 -17.17
CA LEU A 159 -3.36 -18.94 -16.23
C LEU A 159 -3.11 -20.45 -16.25
N GLN A 160 -2.97 -21.06 -17.43
CA GLN A 160 -2.65 -22.48 -17.55
C GLN A 160 -1.29 -22.81 -16.92
N ALA A 161 -0.28 -21.96 -17.14
CA ALA A 161 1.02 -22.11 -16.49
C ALA A 161 0.91 -22.01 -14.96
N ALA A 162 0.12 -21.06 -14.45
CA ALA A 162 -0.11 -20.90 -13.02
C ALA A 162 -0.81 -22.13 -12.40
N VAL A 163 -1.88 -22.60 -13.05
CA VAL A 163 -2.66 -23.78 -12.61
C VAL A 163 -1.81 -25.06 -12.65
N ALA A 164 -0.95 -25.21 -13.66
CA ALA A 164 -0.04 -26.34 -13.78
C ALA A 164 1.09 -26.33 -12.74
N ALA A 165 1.54 -25.15 -12.32
CA ALA A 165 2.63 -24.99 -11.36
C ALA A 165 2.22 -25.17 -9.89
N ARG A 166 0.93 -24.96 -9.58
CA ARG A 166 0.33 -25.13 -8.25
C ARG A 166 0.53 -26.55 -7.70
N ARG A 167 1.06 -26.67 -6.48
CA ARG A 167 1.31 -27.97 -5.83
C ARG A 167 0.15 -28.38 -4.94
N ASP A 168 -0.34 -27.46 -4.10
CA ASP A 168 -1.56 -27.61 -3.32
C ASP A 168 -2.78 -27.25 -4.17
N ARG A 169 -3.64 -28.22 -4.48
CA ARG A 169 -4.87 -28.00 -5.27
C ARG A 169 -5.82 -26.97 -4.67
N SER A 170 -5.72 -26.69 -3.38
CA SER A 170 -6.54 -25.67 -2.73
C SER A 170 -5.97 -24.25 -2.83
N PHE A 171 -4.70 -24.07 -3.21
CA PHE A 171 -4.13 -22.74 -3.49
C PHE A 171 -4.95 -22.05 -4.58
N VAL A 172 -5.32 -20.79 -4.37
CA VAL A 172 -6.24 -20.07 -5.26
C VAL A 172 -5.48 -19.34 -6.37
N ILE A 173 -5.91 -19.54 -7.61
CA ILE A 173 -5.50 -18.72 -8.75
C ILE A 173 -6.68 -17.86 -9.19
N MET A 174 -6.61 -16.55 -8.90
CA MET A 174 -7.63 -15.58 -9.31
C MET A 174 -7.21 -14.87 -10.59
N ALA A 175 -8.11 -14.77 -11.57
CA ALA A 175 -7.84 -14.02 -12.79
C ALA A 175 -8.34 -12.57 -12.63
N ARG A 176 -7.43 -11.62 -12.74
CA ARG A 176 -7.74 -10.19 -12.80
C ARG A 176 -7.84 -9.74 -14.25
N THR A 177 -8.86 -8.93 -14.55
CA THR A 177 -9.06 -8.34 -15.88
C THR A 177 -9.23 -6.84 -15.80
N ASP A 178 -8.40 -6.12 -16.56
CA ASP A 178 -8.44 -4.67 -16.69
C ASP A 178 -9.18 -4.19 -17.97
N SER A 179 -9.68 -5.14 -18.76
CA SER A 179 -10.27 -4.93 -20.09
C SER A 179 -11.59 -4.15 -20.14
N VAL A 180 -12.35 -4.07 -19.05
CA VAL A 180 -13.69 -3.42 -19.06
C VAL A 180 -13.60 -1.96 -19.52
N ALA A 181 -12.56 -1.24 -19.09
CA ALA A 181 -12.39 0.17 -19.40
C ALA A 181 -12.00 0.43 -20.86
N SER A 182 -11.33 -0.52 -21.53
CA SER A 182 -10.82 -0.38 -22.90
C SER A 182 -11.67 -1.10 -23.94
N GLU A 183 -12.26 -2.25 -23.59
CA GLU A 183 -12.98 -3.14 -24.52
C GLU A 183 -14.49 -3.24 -24.21
N GLY A 184 -14.93 -2.73 -23.06
CA GLY A 184 -16.32 -2.79 -22.61
C GLY A 184 -16.69 -4.08 -21.87
N LEU A 185 -17.90 -4.09 -21.29
CA LEU A 185 -18.38 -5.16 -20.41
C LEU A 185 -18.50 -6.53 -21.13
N ASP A 186 -19.08 -6.55 -22.32
CA ASP A 186 -19.32 -7.80 -23.06
C ASP A 186 -18.02 -8.51 -23.45
N ALA A 187 -17.00 -7.74 -23.85
CA ALA A 187 -15.67 -8.28 -24.17
C ALA A 187 -14.98 -8.84 -22.91
N ALA A 188 -15.09 -8.11 -21.79
CA ALA A 188 -14.54 -8.56 -20.51
C ALA A 188 -15.23 -9.83 -19.99
N LEU A 189 -16.54 -10.00 -20.19
CA LEU A 189 -17.26 -11.24 -19.87
C LEU A 189 -16.75 -12.41 -20.72
N LYS A 190 -16.51 -12.22 -22.02
CA LYS A 190 -15.93 -13.26 -22.89
C LYS A 190 -14.52 -13.67 -22.43
N ARG A 191 -13.68 -12.69 -22.05
CA ARG A 191 -12.37 -12.94 -21.45
C ARG A 191 -12.49 -13.74 -20.15
N ALA A 192 -13.38 -13.32 -19.26
CA ALA A 192 -13.58 -14.01 -17.98
C ALA A 192 -14.02 -15.47 -18.14
N GLN A 193 -14.89 -15.78 -19.11
CA GLN A 193 -15.23 -17.18 -19.43
C GLN A 193 -13.98 -17.96 -19.86
N ALA A 194 -13.17 -17.41 -20.77
CA ALA A 194 -11.93 -18.06 -21.20
C ALA A 194 -10.93 -18.24 -20.04
N TYR A 195 -10.89 -17.31 -19.09
CA TYR A 195 -10.04 -17.40 -17.90
C TYR A 195 -10.52 -18.49 -16.94
N ILE A 196 -11.84 -18.65 -16.76
CA ILE A 196 -12.44 -19.77 -16.02
C ILE A 196 -12.12 -21.10 -16.71
N ASP A 197 -12.29 -21.18 -18.02
CA ASP A 197 -12.00 -22.39 -18.81
C ASP A 197 -10.51 -22.79 -18.73
N ALA A 198 -9.61 -21.80 -18.58
CA ALA A 198 -8.19 -22.00 -18.33
C ALA A 198 -7.84 -22.45 -16.90
N GLY A 199 -8.82 -22.43 -15.99
CA GLY A 199 -8.68 -22.93 -14.62
C GLY A 199 -8.58 -21.85 -13.54
N ALA A 200 -8.95 -20.60 -13.82
CA ALA A 200 -9.10 -19.58 -12.78
C ALA A 200 -10.18 -19.98 -11.77
N ASP A 201 -9.83 -19.90 -10.49
CA ASP A 201 -10.72 -20.27 -9.37
C ASP A 201 -11.69 -19.13 -8.99
N MET A 202 -11.30 -17.88 -9.27
CA MET A 202 -12.03 -16.67 -8.91
C MET A 202 -11.76 -15.58 -9.94
N LEU A 203 -12.64 -14.57 -10.00
CA LEU A 203 -12.51 -13.42 -10.90
C LEU A 203 -12.34 -12.11 -10.14
N PHE A 204 -11.50 -11.25 -10.69
CA PHE A 204 -11.31 -9.88 -10.25
C PHE A 204 -11.47 -8.91 -11.44
N PRO A 205 -12.71 -8.49 -11.75
CA PRO A 205 -12.95 -7.46 -12.76
C PRO A 205 -12.61 -6.07 -12.20
N GLU A 206 -11.58 -5.44 -12.73
CA GLU A 206 -11.04 -4.20 -12.18
C GLU A 206 -11.85 -2.96 -12.58
N ALA A 207 -11.89 -1.98 -11.67
CA ALA A 207 -12.42 -0.63 -11.89
C ALA A 207 -13.88 -0.55 -12.39
N LEU A 208 -14.73 -1.48 -11.97
CA LEU A 208 -16.17 -1.40 -12.23
C LEU A 208 -16.79 -0.20 -11.49
N THR A 209 -17.47 0.67 -12.22
CA THR A 209 -18.06 1.93 -11.70
C THR A 209 -19.54 1.83 -11.36
N HIS A 210 -20.22 0.75 -11.78
CA HIS A 210 -21.64 0.53 -11.58
C HIS A 210 -21.88 -0.84 -10.95
N ILE A 211 -22.77 -0.92 -9.98
CA ILE A 211 -23.11 -2.18 -9.30
C ILE A 211 -23.68 -3.23 -10.27
N ASP A 212 -24.34 -2.78 -11.33
CA ASP A 212 -24.90 -3.67 -12.36
C ASP A 212 -23.82 -4.38 -13.19
N HIS A 213 -22.61 -3.82 -13.28
CA HIS A 213 -21.48 -4.53 -13.89
C HIS A 213 -21.09 -5.74 -13.02
N TYR A 214 -21.04 -5.58 -11.69
CA TYR A 214 -20.81 -6.72 -10.79
C TYR A 214 -21.92 -7.77 -10.95
N LYS A 215 -23.19 -7.35 -11.02
CA LYS A 215 -24.32 -8.26 -11.27
C LYS A 215 -24.19 -9.02 -12.59
N ALA A 216 -23.68 -8.38 -13.64
CA ALA A 216 -23.46 -9.04 -14.92
C ALA A 216 -22.43 -10.17 -14.80
N PHE A 217 -21.28 -9.91 -14.15
CA PHE A 217 -20.27 -10.94 -13.87
C PHE A 217 -20.83 -12.08 -13.01
N THR A 218 -21.48 -11.77 -11.89
CA THR A 218 -21.98 -12.80 -10.97
C THR A 218 -23.18 -13.57 -11.52
N SER A 219 -23.94 -12.99 -12.46
CA SER A 219 -25.02 -13.69 -13.16
C SER A 219 -24.51 -14.57 -14.29
N ALA A 220 -23.46 -14.13 -15.00
CA ALA A 220 -22.81 -14.93 -16.04
C ALA A 220 -22.04 -16.12 -15.45
N PHE A 221 -21.42 -15.95 -14.28
CA PHE A 221 -20.57 -16.96 -13.63
C PHE A 221 -21.01 -17.24 -12.18
N PRO A 222 -22.21 -17.83 -11.98
CA PRO A 222 -22.79 -18.00 -10.63
C PRO A 222 -21.96 -18.91 -9.71
N ASP A 223 -21.14 -19.79 -10.27
CA ASP A 223 -20.31 -20.73 -9.52
C ASP A 223 -18.87 -20.22 -9.31
N THR A 224 -18.51 -19.05 -9.85
CA THR A 224 -17.18 -18.46 -9.74
C THR A 224 -17.22 -17.21 -8.86
N PRO A 225 -16.55 -17.21 -7.69
CA PRO A 225 -16.50 -16.03 -6.82
C PRO A 225 -15.92 -14.82 -7.53
N VAL A 226 -16.61 -13.68 -7.39
CA VAL A 226 -16.18 -12.37 -7.91
C VAL A 226 -15.72 -11.50 -6.75
N LEU A 227 -14.57 -10.85 -6.91
CA LEU A 227 -14.02 -9.87 -5.98
C LEU A 227 -14.32 -8.44 -6.47
N ALA A 228 -14.77 -7.59 -5.54
CA ALA A 228 -14.89 -6.15 -5.75
C ALA A 228 -13.73 -5.40 -5.08
N ASN A 229 -13.04 -4.56 -5.84
CA ASN A 229 -11.96 -3.71 -5.33
C ASN A 229 -12.52 -2.34 -4.89
N LEU A 230 -12.49 -2.10 -3.57
CA LEU A 230 -13.00 -0.88 -2.92
C LEU A 230 -11.83 0.04 -2.49
N THR A 231 -10.85 0.24 -3.36
CA THR A 231 -9.79 1.22 -3.10
C THR A 231 -10.33 2.65 -3.10
N GLU A 232 -9.81 3.48 -2.21
CA GLU A 232 -10.16 4.89 -2.11
C GLU A 232 -9.53 5.71 -3.24
N PHE A 233 -10.15 6.85 -3.55
CA PHE A 233 -9.67 7.82 -4.55
C PHE A 233 -9.49 7.23 -5.95
N GLY A 234 -10.19 6.13 -6.24
CA GLY A 234 -10.25 5.48 -7.55
C GLY A 234 -11.49 5.88 -8.35
N ARG A 235 -11.79 5.09 -9.37
CA ARG A 235 -12.99 5.24 -10.22
C ARG A 235 -14.22 4.56 -9.65
N THR A 236 -14.03 3.47 -8.91
CA THR A 236 -15.11 2.66 -8.34
C THR A 236 -15.71 3.40 -7.14
N PRO A 237 -17.04 3.60 -7.09
CA PRO A 237 -17.71 4.08 -5.89
C PRO A 237 -17.44 3.16 -4.71
N LEU A 238 -17.40 3.71 -3.49
CA LEU A 238 -17.22 2.94 -2.27
C LEU A 238 -18.53 2.23 -1.89
N PHE A 239 -18.87 1.18 -2.64
CA PHE A 239 -20.04 0.36 -2.37
C PHE A 239 -19.99 -0.26 -0.97
N THR A 240 -21.15 -0.32 -0.33
CA THR A 240 -21.32 -1.04 0.94
C THR A 240 -21.28 -2.55 0.72
N LEU A 241 -20.97 -3.30 1.78
CA LEU A 241 -21.04 -4.77 1.74
C LEU A 241 -22.47 -5.26 1.45
N GLU A 242 -23.50 -4.51 1.83
CA GLU A 242 -24.88 -4.84 1.52
C GLU A 242 -25.18 -4.73 0.02
N GLU A 243 -24.78 -3.63 -0.62
CA GLU A 243 -24.94 -3.46 -2.07
C GLU A 243 -24.18 -4.56 -2.85
N LEU A 244 -22.95 -4.87 -2.42
CA LEU A 244 -22.15 -5.95 -3.00
C LEU A 244 -22.80 -7.33 -2.79
N SER A 245 -23.36 -7.59 -1.61
CA SER A 245 -24.09 -8.84 -1.30
C SER A 245 -25.31 -9.03 -2.19
N GLN A 246 -26.10 -7.97 -2.40
CA GLN A 246 -27.25 -7.99 -3.31
C GLN A 246 -26.82 -8.26 -4.75
N ALA A 247 -25.61 -7.82 -5.14
CA ALA A 247 -25.00 -8.14 -6.42
C ALA A 247 -24.31 -9.52 -6.46
N LYS A 248 -24.39 -10.32 -5.38
CA LYS A 248 -23.75 -11.63 -5.22
C LYS A 248 -22.22 -11.61 -5.34
N VAL A 249 -21.59 -10.47 -5.08
CA VAL A 249 -20.13 -10.37 -4.97
C VAL A 249 -19.69 -11.17 -3.75
N ALA A 250 -18.63 -11.96 -3.89
CA ALA A 250 -18.19 -12.87 -2.85
C ALA A 250 -17.15 -12.23 -1.91
N LEU A 251 -16.29 -11.37 -2.45
CA LEU A 251 -15.21 -10.72 -1.70
C LEU A 251 -15.22 -9.20 -1.89
N ALA A 252 -14.96 -8.45 -0.82
CA ALA A 252 -14.74 -7.01 -0.86
C ALA A 252 -13.30 -6.72 -0.43
N LEU A 253 -12.50 -6.20 -1.34
CA LEU A 253 -11.09 -5.90 -1.12
C LEU A 253 -10.90 -4.44 -0.70
N PHE A 254 -10.20 -4.24 0.41
CA PHE A 254 -9.77 -2.95 0.95
C PHE A 254 -8.24 -2.88 0.85
N PRO A 255 -7.68 -2.65 -0.34
CA PRO A 255 -6.29 -3.06 -0.62
C PRO A 255 -5.23 -2.17 0.02
N VAL A 256 -5.55 -0.90 0.28
CA VAL A 256 -4.56 0.13 0.66
C VAL A 256 -5.01 1.02 1.83
N SER A 257 -6.20 0.79 2.38
CA SER A 257 -6.85 1.68 3.36
C SER A 257 -6.01 1.90 4.61
N ALA A 258 -5.52 0.81 5.21
CA ALA A 258 -4.69 0.85 6.42
C ALA A 258 -3.35 1.57 6.16
N PHE A 259 -2.73 1.34 4.99
CA PHE A 259 -1.49 2.01 4.62
C PHE A 259 -1.70 3.52 4.44
N ARG A 260 -2.77 3.95 3.75
CA ARG A 260 -3.07 5.39 3.57
C ARG A 260 -3.26 6.10 4.91
N ALA A 261 -4.00 5.49 5.82
CA ALA A 261 -4.20 6.05 7.17
C ALA A 261 -2.89 6.13 7.95
N ALA A 262 -2.09 5.05 7.95
CA ALA A 262 -0.80 5.01 8.61
C ALA A 262 0.19 6.05 8.05
N ALA A 263 0.23 6.22 6.73
CA ALA A 263 1.07 7.21 6.07
C ALA A 263 0.66 8.64 6.48
N ARG A 264 -0.64 8.94 6.58
CA ARG A 264 -1.14 10.25 7.02
C ARG A 264 -0.79 10.53 8.48
N ALA A 265 -0.95 9.55 9.37
CA ALA A 265 -0.57 9.69 10.79
C ALA A 265 0.94 9.88 10.94
N THR A 266 1.74 9.12 10.17
CA THR A 266 3.20 9.24 10.15
C THR A 266 3.64 10.62 9.69
N GLN A 267 3.05 11.12 8.60
CA GLN A 267 3.30 12.48 8.10
C GLN A 267 2.99 13.53 9.18
N HIS A 268 1.84 13.41 9.85
CA HIS A 268 1.46 14.36 10.90
C HIS A 268 2.47 14.39 12.06
N VAL A 269 2.93 13.23 12.53
CA VAL A 269 3.96 13.14 13.58
C VAL A 269 5.25 13.83 13.15
N TYR A 270 5.71 13.62 11.91
CA TYR A 270 6.91 14.27 11.40
C TYR A 270 6.76 15.78 11.29
N GLU A 271 5.60 16.26 10.82
CA GLU A 271 5.29 17.70 10.75
C GLU A 271 5.26 18.34 12.15
N THR A 272 4.67 17.67 13.14
CA THR A 272 4.68 18.14 14.54
C THR A 272 6.10 18.24 15.09
N VAL A 273 6.93 17.22 14.91
CA VAL A 273 8.33 17.24 15.38
C VAL A 273 9.13 18.32 14.66
N ALA A 274 8.96 18.47 13.35
CA ALA A 274 9.66 19.49 12.56
C ALA A 274 9.28 20.91 12.98
N LYS A 275 8.02 21.14 13.36
CA LYS A 275 7.51 22.45 13.79
C LYS A 275 7.87 22.79 15.23
N ASP A 276 7.64 21.85 16.15
CA ASP A 276 7.65 22.12 17.60
C ASP A 276 8.92 21.62 18.29
N GLY A 277 9.81 20.88 17.59
CA GLY A 277 10.97 20.22 18.18
C GLY A 277 10.62 19.10 19.16
N SER A 278 9.36 18.66 19.19
CA SER A 278 8.82 17.66 20.10
C SER A 278 7.59 16.97 19.50
N GLN A 279 7.37 15.71 19.85
CA GLN A 279 6.18 14.94 19.47
C GLN A 279 4.99 15.10 20.43
N SER A 280 5.11 15.92 21.50
CA SER A 280 4.12 15.98 22.59
C SER A 280 2.67 16.15 22.12
N ALA A 281 2.43 16.99 21.11
CA ALA A 281 1.08 17.22 20.58
C ALA A 281 0.51 16.03 19.79
N ALA A 282 1.36 15.12 19.31
CA ALA A 282 0.96 13.96 18.53
C ALA A 282 0.75 12.69 19.38
N ILE A 283 1.13 12.69 20.67
CA ILE A 283 0.97 11.53 21.57
C ILE A 283 -0.44 10.93 21.56
N PRO A 284 -1.55 11.72 21.59
CA PRO A 284 -2.90 11.14 21.59
C PRO A 284 -3.26 10.31 20.34
N LEU A 285 -2.48 10.41 19.26
CA LEU A 285 -2.68 9.64 18.03
C LEU A 285 -1.93 8.30 18.03
N MET A 286 -1.00 8.10 18.97
CA MET A 286 -0.08 6.97 18.95
C MET A 286 -0.67 5.77 19.67
N GLN A 287 -0.38 4.58 19.13
CA GLN A 287 -0.52 3.35 19.89
C GLN A 287 0.42 3.38 21.10
N THR A 288 -0.10 3.03 22.27
CA THR A 288 0.69 2.92 23.50
C THR A 288 1.64 1.72 23.46
N ARG A 289 2.65 1.74 24.32
CA ARG A 289 3.58 0.61 24.47
C ARG A 289 2.89 -0.66 24.94
N GLU A 290 1.90 -0.54 25.83
CA GLU A 290 1.14 -1.67 26.35
C GLU A 290 0.31 -2.33 25.23
N GLU A 291 -0.38 -1.54 24.42
CA GLU A 291 -1.11 -2.05 23.25
C GLU A 291 -0.18 -2.73 22.23
N LEU A 292 1.01 -2.16 21.99
CA LEU A 292 2.02 -2.78 21.12
C LEU A 292 2.48 -4.15 21.67
N TYR A 293 2.78 -4.23 22.97
CA TYR A 293 3.27 -5.44 23.61
C TYR A 293 2.22 -6.54 23.63
N ASP A 294 0.97 -6.18 23.89
CA ASP A 294 -0.15 -7.10 23.75
C ASP A 294 -0.19 -7.65 22.31
N VAL A 295 -0.14 -6.79 21.27
CA VAL A 295 -0.14 -7.23 19.86
C VAL A 295 0.98 -8.22 19.54
N LEU A 296 2.18 -7.97 20.05
CA LEU A 296 3.35 -8.82 19.80
C LEU A 296 3.40 -10.09 20.67
N GLY A 297 2.50 -10.23 21.65
CA GLY A 297 2.55 -11.30 22.63
C GLY A 297 3.83 -11.24 23.47
N TYR A 298 4.32 -10.03 23.77
CA TYR A 298 5.63 -9.78 24.37
C TYR A 298 5.85 -10.60 25.67
N ASP A 299 4.84 -10.58 26.55
CA ASP A 299 4.83 -11.30 27.82
C ASP A 299 5.05 -12.81 27.66
N GLU A 300 4.60 -13.41 26.56
CA GLU A 300 4.78 -14.86 26.32
C GLU A 300 6.25 -15.20 26.09
N TYR A 301 6.96 -14.34 25.35
CA TYR A 301 8.40 -14.50 25.10
C TYR A 301 9.21 -14.22 26.37
N GLU A 302 8.86 -13.18 27.12
CA GLU A 302 9.54 -12.84 28.37
C GLU A 302 9.39 -13.96 29.40
N LYS A 303 8.17 -14.49 29.59
CA LYS A 303 7.92 -15.66 30.46
C LYS A 303 8.71 -16.90 30.02
N ALA A 304 8.80 -17.15 28.71
CA ALA A 304 9.59 -18.27 28.19
C ALA A 304 11.09 -18.09 28.46
N LEU A 305 11.60 -16.86 28.34
CA LEU A 305 12.99 -16.54 28.63
C LEU A 305 13.29 -16.69 30.12
N ASP A 306 12.47 -16.12 30.99
CA ASP A 306 12.63 -16.19 32.46
C ASP A 306 12.52 -17.62 32.98
N ALA A 307 11.72 -18.48 32.33
CA ALA A 307 11.63 -19.90 32.68
C ALA A 307 12.93 -20.66 32.34
N LEU A 308 13.66 -20.25 31.30
CA LEU A 308 14.93 -20.85 30.89
C LEU A 308 16.14 -20.23 31.59
N TYR A 309 16.07 -18.93 31.88
CA TYR A 309 17.13 -18.11 32.45
C TYR A 309 16.53 -17.23 33.56
N PRO A 310 16.20 -17.81 34.73
CA PRO A 310 15.58 -17.05 35.80
C PRO A 310 16.46 -15.86 36.19
N PRO A 311 15.86 -14.69 36.46
CA PRO A 311 16.62 -13.52 36.81
C PRO A 311 17.49 -13.81 38.04
N PRO A 312 18.69 -13.20 38.13
CA PRO A 312 19.54 -13.36 39.29
C PRO A 312 18.74 -13.01 40.54
N ALA A 313 18.83 -13.86 41.57
CA ALA A 313 18.12 -13.64 42.82
C ALA A 313 18.38 -12.21 43.29
N THR A 314 17.31 -11.42 43.45
CA THR A 314 17.43 -10.08 44.02
C THR A 314 18.16 -10.24 45.35
N PRO A 315 19.31 -9.56 45.56
CA PRO A 315 19.96 -9.60 46.85
C PRO A 315 18.92 -9.24 47.90
N ALA A 316 18.74 -10.10 48.90
CA ALA A 316 17.83 -9.82 50.00
C ALA A 316 18.13 -8.40 50.47
N ALA A 317 17.12 -7.52 50.46
CA ALA A 317 17.26 -6.17 50.94
C ALA A 317 17.92 -6.26 52.33
N GLN A 318 19.16 -5.77 52.44
CA GLN A 318 19.82 -5.72 53.72
C GLN A 318 18.89 -4.90 54.62
N ALA A 319 18.45 -5.51 55.72
CA ALA A 319 17.70 -4.82 56.75
C ALA A 319 18.42 -3.49 57.04
N PRO A 320 17.72 -2.36 57.12
CA PRO A 320 18.37 -1.07 57.27
C PRO A 320 19.30 -1.16 58.47
N ALA A 321 20.60 -0.92 58.23
CA ALA A 321 21.59 -0.89 59.27
C ALA A 321 21.12 0.12 60.32
N ALA A 322 20.99 -0.34 61.57
CA ALA A 322 20.65 0.52 62.69
C ALA A 322 21.58 1.74 62.67
N ALA A 323 20.99 2.93 62.63
CA ALA A 323 21.72 4.19 62.58
C ALA A 323 22.72 4.25 63.75
N ALA A 324 24.01 4.27 63.42
CA ALA A 324 25.07 4.54 64.39
C ALA A 324 24.96 6.01 64.84
N PRO A 325 25.13 6.31 66.14
CA PRO A 325 24.99 7.67 66.64
C PRO A 325 26.14 8.55 66.16
N ALA A 326 25.81 9.78 65.78
CA ALA A 326 26.77 10.79 65.37
C ALA A 326 27.75 11.11 66.51
N ALA A 327 29.01 10.72 66.35
CA ALA A 327 30.09 11.16 67.21
C ALA A 327 30.55 12.56 66.76
N VAL A 328 30.31 13.54 67.62
CA VAL A 328 30.85 14.89 67.53
C VAL A 328 32.34 14.82 67.90
N ALA A 329 33.22 15.20 66.97
CA ALA A 329 34.64 15.43 67.26
C ALA A 329 35.02 16.85 66.86
N SER A 330 35.11 17.69 67.88
CA SER A 330 35.81 18.96 67.93
C SER A 330 37.31 18.76 67.72
N LEU A 331 37.93 19.57 66.86
CA LEU A 331 39.30 20.04 67.06
C LEU A 331 39.54 21.33 66.27
N ALA A 332 39.86 22.37 67.04
CA ALA A 332 40.22 23.70 66.57
C ALA A 332 41.72 23.80 66.23
N SER A 333 41.98 24.76 65.33
CA SER A 333 43.18 25.58 65.10
C SER A 333 44.53 24.93 64.77
N SER A 334 45.08 25.28 63.59
CA SER A 334 46.05 26.39 63.49
C SER A 334 46.50 26.65 62.04
N GLY A 335 46.36 27.91 61.59
CA GLY A 335 47.11 28.55 60.50
C GLY A 335 46.67 28.20 59.07
N GLY A 336 46.34 29.12 58.17
CA GLY A 336 46.31 30.58 58.20
C GLY A 336 46.18 31.08 56.74
N ILE A 337 45.39 32.15 56.56
CA ILE A 337 45.48 33.18 55.50
C ILE A 337 45.16 32.68 54.05
N GLY A 338 44.15 33.16 53.32
CA GLY A 338 43.19 34.23 53.55
C GLY A 338 42.19 34.35 52.38
N THR A 339 41.07 35.04 52.67
CA THR A 339 40.26 35.97 51.84
C THR A 339 39.76 35.49 50.46
N GLU A 340 38.49 35.53 50.05
CA GLU A 340 37.18 36.09 50.50
C GLU A 340 36.10 35.24 49.75
N GLY A 341 34.96 34.82 50.34
CA GLY A 341 33.77 35.63 50.59
C GLY A 341 33.08 36.00 49.25
N GLN A 342 31.84 35.63 48.90
CA GLN A 342 30.62 35.54 49.71
C GLN A 342 29.55 34.64 49.08
N SER A 343 28.62 34.30 49.96
CA SER A 343 27.45 33.44 49.91
C SER A 343 26.35 33.82 48.92
N VAL A 344 25.69 32.76 48.45
CA VAL A 344 24.38 32.73 47.79
C VAL A 344 23.30 33.13 48.80
N GLU A 345 22.89 34.38 48.79
CA GLU A 345 21.64 34.84 49.39
C GLU A 345 21.17 36.13 48.69
N GLU A 346 20.89 36.06 47.39
CA GLU A 346 20.26 37.15 46.62
C GLU A 346 19.58 36.59 45.35
N ALA A 347 18.57 35.75 45.55
CA ALA A 347 17.70 35.25 44.49
C ALA A 347 16.25 35.34 44.93
N LYS A 348 15.78 36.57 45.19
CA LYS A 348 14.36 36.95 45.34
C LYS A 348 14.25 38.47 45.50
N ALA A 349 14.28 39.19 44.38
CA ALA A 349 13.69 40.52 44.18
C ALA A 349 14.32 41.16 42.93
N LYS A 350 13.70 40.97 41.76
CA LYS A 350 13.83 41.83 40.57
C LYS A 350 12.82 41.35 39.51
N GLU A 351 11.56 41.48 39.87
CA GLU A 351 10.45 41.57 38.91
C GLU A 351 9.67 42.81 39.37
N GLU A 352 9.30 43.65 38.42
CA GLU A 352 8.64 44.96 38.52
C GLU A 352 9.53 46.22 38.55
N LYS A 353 9.17 47.12 37.60
CA LYS A 353 9.49 48.54 37.42
C LYS A 353 10.71 48.90 36.55
N ASN A 354 10.47 49.10 35.26
CA ASN A 354 10.35 50.47 34.71
C ASN A 354 9.89 50.45 33.24
N GLU A 355 8.70 50.99 33.01
CA GLU A 355 8.25 51.60 31.75
C GLU A 355 8.64 53.09 31.72
N GLU A 356 8.49 53.69 30.54
CA GLU A 356 8.63 55.10 30.10
C GLU A 356 10.07 55.51 29.71
N LYS A 357 10.37 56.06 28.52
CA LYS A 357 9.62 56.94 27.59
C LYS A 357 10.46 57.06 26.27
N GLU A 358 9.94 57.16 25.05
CA GLU A 358 9.35 58.33 24.30
C GLU A 358 8.89 57.75 22.93
N GLU A 359 7.62 57.92 22.47
CA GLU A 359 7.03 59.06 21.69
C GLU A 359 7.63 59.18 20.26
N GLU A 360 6.91 59.34 19.13
CA GLU A 360 5.57 59.88 18.75
C GLU A 360 5.31 59.44 17.26
N GLU A 361 4.12 58.97 16.87
CA GLU A 361 3.00 59.64 16.12
C GLU A 361 3.19 59.69 14.57
N GLU A 362 2.20 59.62 13.67
CA GLU A 362 0.77 60.01 13.61
C GLU A 362 -0.03 58.99 12.74
N GLU A 363 -1.22 58.51 13.14
CA GLU A 363 -2.60 58.99 12.88
C GLU A 363 -3.14 58.79 11.43
N GLY A 364 -4.40 58.39 11.18
CA GLY A 364 -5.52 58.30 12.10
C GLY A 364 -6.85 57.76 11.53
N GLU A 365 -7.87 58.01 12.37
CA GLU A 365 -9.33 58.01 12.23
C GLU A 365 -10.14 56.76 11.81
N VAL A 366 -11.01 56.35 12.76
CA VAL A 366 -12.20 55.52 12.59
C VAL A 366 -13.42 56.42 12.75
N LEU A 367 -14.31 56.44 11.74
CA LEU A 367 -15.69 56.92 11.85
C LEU A 367 -16.64 55.75 11.56
N LEU A 368 -17.55 55.49 12.50
CA LEU A 368 -18.65 54.55 12.36
C LEU A 368 -19.83 55.21 11.61
N VAL A 369 -20.35 54.53 10.60
CA VAL A 369 -21.73 54.67 10.13
C VAL A 369 -22.26 53.27 9.81
N GLU A 370 -23.31 52.84 10.51
CA GLU A 370 -24.14 51.71 10.10
C GLU A 370 -25.09 52.16 8.97
N GLU A 371 -25.21 51.38 7.90
CA GLU A 371 -26.52 50.87 7.43
C GLU A 371 -26.38 49.93 6.21
N ASN A 372 -27.12 48.83 6.28
CA ASN A 372 -27.76 48.09 5.18
C ASN A 372 -26.92 47.38 4.11
N GLY A 373 -26.89 46.04 4.23
CA GLY A 373 -27.28 45.17 3.12
C GLY A 373 -26.15 44.50 2.34
N GLU A 374 -25.97 43.20 2.60
CA GLU A 374 -25.49 42.15 1.70
C GLU A 374 -24.26 42.44 0.80
N LYS A 375 -23.17 41.66 1.01
CA LYS A 375 -22.61 40.75 -0.03
C LYS A 375 -21.37 39.97 0.42
N LYS A 376 -21.43 38.67 0.13
CA LYS A 376 -20.44 37.77 -0.51
C LYS A 376 -18.99 37.80 -0.02
N GLU A 377 -18.56 36.67 0.54
CA GLU A 377 -17.15 36.28 0.67
C GLU A 377 -16.62 35.78 -0.68
N GLU A 378 -15.54 36.42 -1.16
CA GLU A 378 -14.67 35.92 -2.23
C GLU A 378 -13.26 35.71 -1.67
N LYS A 379 -12.69 34.56 -1.99
CA LYS A 379 -11.44 34.02 -1.42
C LYS A 379 -10.24 34.56 -2.19
N VAL A 380 -9.39 35.35 -1.51
CA VAL A 380 -8.11 35.81 -2.05
C VAL A 380 -7.07 34.71 -1.89
N VAL A 381 -6.50 34.26 -3.01
CA VAL A 381 -5.29 33.43 -3.11
C VAL A 381 -4.09 34.36 -3.25
N SER A 382 -3.07 34.18 -2.42
CA SER A 382 -1.80 34.90 -2.52
C SER A 382 -0.81 34.13 -3.40
N GLU A 383 -0.40 34.73 -4.52
CA GLU A 383 0.81 34.37 -5.26
C GLU A 383 1.79 35.56 -5.19
N THR A 384 3.04 35.26 -4.87
CA THR A 384 4.18 36.19 -4.84
C THR A 384 4.79 36.34 -6.23
N ALA A 385 5.03 37.59 -6.63
CA ALA A 385 5.56 38.01 -7.93
C ALA A 385 7.10 38.07 -7.99
N ALA A 386 7.65 37.93 -9.20
CA ALA A 386 8.83 38.64 -9.72
C ALA A 386 8.84 38.60 -11.29
N PRO A 387 9.46 39.57 -11.99
CA PRO A 387 8.77 40.28 -13.09
C PRO A 387 9.44 40.30 -14.50
N ASN A 388 8.65 40.84 -15.46
CA ASN A 388 8.95 41.53 -16.74
C ASN A 388 9.57 40.71 -17.89
N ASN A 389 9.12 40.73 -19.15
CA ASN A 389 8.79 41.85 -20.06
C ASN A 389 7.96 41.28 -21.26
N GLU A 390 6.81 41.86 -21.61
CA GLU A 390 6.55 42.80 -22.73
C GLU A 390 6.29 42.16 -24.12
N ASP A 391 5.09 42.49 -24.60
CA ASP A 391 4.64 42.74 -25.99
C ASP A 391 4.08 41.66 -26.94
N GLU A 392 2.73 41.70 -26.99
CA GLU A 392 1.87 41.93 -28.17
C GLU A 392 1.47 40.79 -29.14
N LYS A 393 0.20 40.36 -28.94
CA LYS A 393 -0.95 40.39 -29.87
C LYS A 393 -0.96 39.61 -31.21
N LYS A 394 -2.00 38.75 -31.25
CA LYS A 394 -3.11 38.63 -32.24
C LYS A 394 -3.03 37.60 -33.39
N GLU A 395 -4.00 36.69 -33.29
CA GLU A 395 -5.00 36.23 -34.28
C GLU A 395 -4.61 35.44 -35.56
N LYS A 396 -5.18 34.23 -35.59
CA LYS A 396 -5.99 33.59 -36.66
C LYS A 396 -5.33 32.95 -37.90
N LYS A 397 -5.71 31.66 -38.04
CA LYS A 397 -6.21 30.93 -39.23
C LYS A 397 -5.22 30.43 -40.31
N LYS A 398 -5.28 29.10 -40.45
CA LYS A 398 -5.47 28.27 -41.67
C LYS A 398 -4.32 28.08 -42.68
N GLU A 399 -4.26 26.81 -43.10
CA GLU A 399 -3.90 26.25 -44.41
C GLU A 399 -2.41 26.01 -44.70
N ASP A 400 -2.09 24.70 -44.74
CA ASP A 400 -1.47 23.91 -45.82
C ASP A 400 -0.16 24.35 -46.50
N GLU A 401 0.64 23.29 -46.72
CA GLU A 401 1.72 23.08 -47.70
C GLU A 401 3.18 23.52 -47.38
N GLU A 402 4.02 22.48 -47.30
CA GLU A 402 5.40 22.31 -47.77
C GLU A 402 6.43 23.43 -47.59
N SER A 403 7.48 23.14 -46.82
CA SER A 403 8.86 23.38 -47.26
C SER A 403 9.86 22.52 -46.49
N GLU A 404 10.82 22.01 -47.26
CA GLU A 404 12.00 21.23 -46.91
C GLU A 404 13.00 21.98 -46.01
N ASP A 405 13.91 21.20 -45.39
CA ASP A 405 15.25 21.49 -44.82
C ASP A 405 15.39 20.66 -43.53
N GLU A 406 15.85 19.41 -43.60
CA GLU A 406 17.27 18.99 -43.55
C GLU A 406 18.02 19.53 -42.32
N ASP A 407 18.16 18.67 -41.30
CA ASP A 407 19.42 18.48 -40.59
C ASP A 407 19.44 17.08 -39.93
N GLU A 408 20.60 16.45 -40.08
CA GLU A 408 20.91 15.02 -40.07
C GLU A 408 20.87 14.37 -38.67
N ASP A 409 20.13 13.27 -38.55
CA ASP A 409 20.37 12.20 -37.56
C ASP A 409 21.09 11.05 -38.28
N ASP A 410 22.38 10.90 -37.96
CA ASP A 410 23.26 9.83 -38.45
C ASP A 410 23.09 8.60 -37.55
N ASP A 411 22.16 7.70 -37.90
CA ASP A 411 22.17 6.32 -37.39
C ASP A 411 21.82 5.35 -38.52
N THR A 412 22.84 4.63 -38.97
CA THR A 412 22.84 3.72 -40.12
C THR A 412 21.90 2.54 -39.92
N GLY A 413 20.69 2.61 -40.49
CA GLY A 413 19.75 1.50 -40.59
C GLY A 413 19.41 1.18 -42.05
N VAL A 414 19.86 0.02 -42.54
CA VAL A 414 19.48 -0.49 -43.88
C VAL A 414 17.98 -0.83 -43.88
N VAL A 415 17.18 -0.12 -44.68
CA VAL A 415 15.74 -0.39 -44.84
C VAL A 415 15.51 -1.38 -45.97
N ILE A 416 15.14 -2.62 -45.63
CA ILE A 416 14.74 -3.65 -46.61
C ILE A 416 13.22 -3.55 -46.81
N THR A 417 12.78 -3.30 -48.04
CA THR A 417 11.34 -3.28 -48.37
C THR A 417 10.77 -4.70 -48.40
N ALA A 418 9.46 -4.85 -48.15
CA ALA A 418 8.78 -6.15 -48.10
C ALA A 418 8.97 -6.98 -49.39
N ASP A 419 9.03 -6.31 -50.55
CA ASP A 419 9.27 -6.95 -51.84
C ASP A 419 10.72 -7.43 -52.00
N SER A 420 11.67 -6.77 -51.33
CA SER A 420 13.09 -7.15 -51.31
C SER A 420 13.36 -8.33 -50.37
N ALA A 421 12.60 -8.45 -49.28
CA ALA A 421 12.73 -9.56 -48.33
C ALA A 421 12.34 -10.91 -48.96
N ALA A 422 11.27 -10.95 -49.75
CA ALA A 422 10.82 -12.17 -50.44
C ALA A 422 11.84 -12.67 -51.48
N ALA A 423 12.49 -11.75 -52.20
CA ALA A 423 13.53 -12.10 -53.17
C ALA A 423 14.82 -12.62 -52.50
N ILE A 424 15.15 -12.10 -51.31
CA ILE A 424 16.32 -12.55 -50.54
C ILE A 424 16.09 -13.95 -49.95
N GLU A 425 14.88 -14.27 -49.48
CA GLU A 425 14.54 -15.60 -48.98
C GLU A 425 14.63 -16.69 -50.07
N GLU A 426 14.20 -16.37 -51.30
CA GLU A 426 14.27 -17.30 -52.43
C GLU A 426 15.72 -17.60 -52.86
N GLU A 427 16.59 -16.59 -52.88
CA GLU A 427 18.01 -16.77 -53.22
C GLU A 427 18.78 -17.53 -52.12
N LEU A 428 18.50 -17.29 -50.83
CA LEU A 428 19.12 -18.01 -49.71
C LEU A 428 18.70 -19.50 -49.69
N ALA A 429 17.44 -19.81 -50.05
CA ALA A 429 16.97 -21.18 -50.17
C ALA A 429 17.68 -21.97 -51.30
N SER A 430 18.25 -21.28 -52.28
CA SER A 430 19.03 -21.87 -53.36
C SER A 430 20.52 -22.13 -53.01
N GLY A 431 20.95 -21.73 -51.80
CA GLY A 431 22.30 -21.97 -51.29
C GLY A 431 23.39 -21.05 -51.87
N LYS A 432 23.00 -19.90 -52.45
CA LYS A 432 23.95 -18.89 -52.93
C LYS A 432 24.25 -17.85 -51.86
N GLU A 433 25.50 -17.36 -51.85
CA GLU A 433 25.98 -16.32 -50.94
C GLU A 433 25.66 -14.93 -51.55
N ILE A 434 24.85 -14.12 -50.86
CA ILE A 434 24.45 -12.79 -51.33
C ILE A 434 25.41 -11.74 -50.76
N LYS A 435 26.10 -11.01 -51.65
CA LYS A 435 26.88 -9.82 -51.26
C LYS A 435 26.02 -8.58 -51.42
N LEU A 436 25.60 -8.00 -50.29
CA LEU A 436 25.02 -6.67 -50.25
C LEU A 436 26.15 -5.66 -50.55
N LYS A 437 25.92 -4.76 -51.52
CA LYS A 437 26.78 -3.59 -51.72
C LYS A 437 26.14 -2.43 -50.97
N ASP A 438 27.01 -1.62 -50.35
CA ASP A 438 26.69 -0.47 -49.51
C ASP A 438 25.55 0.41 -50.06
#